data_AF-A0AA94UD32-F1
#
_entry.id   AF-A0AA94UD32-F1
#
_cell.length_a   1.000
_cell.length_b   1.000
_cell.length_c   1.000
_cell.angle_alpha   90.00
_cell.angle_beta   90.00
_cell.angle_gamma   90.00
#
_symmetry.space_group_name_H-M   'P 1'
#
loop_
_entity.id
_entity.type
_entity.pdbx_description
1 polymer ?
#
loop_
_entity_poly.entity_id
_entity_poly.type
_entity_poly.pdbx_seq_one_letter_code
_entity_poly.pdbx_strand_id
1 'polypeptide(L)'
;MLWITAVHSELPAFSKLVAELHTLRDTFLELEPADGPESLLKAVFIVFPDLTDVAVIDAVQQALKPEFVDAGLMVGQFYDGCTERGLWNADFRPLQSPVPLLAIRHMVGSDFAFLNTSPAWVEAYLRRFAPTVPSPVRAALADRFSDPTPPG
;
A
#
# COMPACT_ATOMS: atom_id res chain seq x y z
N MET A 1 -1.94 14.28 -9.08
CA MET A 1 -2.86 13.83 -10.14
C MET A 1 -3.60 12.59 -9.66
N LEU A 2 -4.92 12.57 -9.77
CA LEU A 2 -5.75 11.43 -9.35
C LEU A 2 -6.30 10.72 -10.60
N TRP A 3 -6.08 9.42 -10.69
CA TRP A 3 -6.66 8.58 -11.72
C TRP A 3 -7.66 7.63 -11.09
N ILE A 4 -8.80 7.46 -11.75
CA ILE A 4 -9.83 6.50 -11.35
C ILE A 4 -10.11 5.62 -12.54
N THR A 5 -10.02 4.30 -12.32
CA THR A 5 -10.48 3.30 -13.26
C THR A 5 -11.55 2.45 -12.58
N ALA A 6 -12.58 2.08 -13.34
CA ALA A 6 -13.71 1.32 -12.83
C ALA A 6 -13.84 0.02 -13.60
N VAL A 7 -13.77 -1.10 -12.87
CA VAL A 7 -13.96 -2.44 -13.41
C VAL A 7 -15.45 -2.77 -13.27
N HIS A 8 -16.17 -2.67 -14.39
CA HIS A 8 -17.59 -2.98 -14.47
C HIS A 8 -17.76 -4.33 -15.15
N SER A 9 -18.16 -5.36 -14.39
CA SER A 9 -18.51 -6.73 -14.83
C SER A 9 -18.19 -7.75 -13.71
N GLU A 10 -18.48 -9.03 -13.96
CA GLU A 10 -17.83 -10.13 -13.25
C GLU A 10 -16.30 -9.93 -13.25
N LEU A 11 -15.68 -10.11 -12.08
CA LEU A 11 -14.23 -10.04 -11.96
C LEU A 11 -13.59 -11.14 -12.82
N PRO A 12 -12.47 -10.84 -13.51
CA PRO A 12 -11.70 -11.89 -14.15
C PRO A 12 -11.17 -12.87 -13.08
N ALA A 13 -10.71 -14.04 -13.53
CA ALA A 13 -10.04 -14.99 -12.65
C ALA A 13 -8.93 -14.29 -11.82
N PHE A 14 -8.81 -14.64 -10.54
CA PHE A 14 -7.93 -13.96 -9.59
C PHE A 14 -6.50 -13.73 -10.10
N SER A 15 -5.90 -14.74 -10.75
CA SER A 15 -4.56 -14.64 -11.34
C SER A 15 -4.46 -13.59 -12.45
N LYS A 16 -5.50 -13.47 -13.27
CA LYS A 16 -5.58 -12.47 -14.33
C LYS A 16 -5.76 -11.06 -13.75
N LEU A 17 -6.60 -10.91 -12.72
CA LEU A 17 -6.77 -9.64 -12.01
C LEU A 17 -5.44 -9.15 -11.42
N VAL A 18 -4.72 -10.03 -10.73
CA VAL A 18 -3.40 -9.71 -10.16
C VAL A 18 -2.42 -9.30 -11.27
N ALA A 19 -2.36 -10.05 -12.37
CA ALA A 19 -1.48 -9.72 -13.49
C ALA A 19 -1.79 -8.34 -14.12
N GLU A 20 -3.08 -8.01 -14.30
CA GLU A 20 -3.51 -6.70 -14.80
C GLU A 20 -3.11 -5.57 -13.84
N LEU A 21 -3.21 -5.80 -12.53
CA LEU A 21 -2.80 -4.83 -11.52
C LEU A 21 -1.28 -4.64 -11.47
N HIS A 22 -0.47 -5.65 -11.80
CA HIS A 22 0.96 -5.47 -12.03
C HIS A 22 1.24 -4.64 -13.29
N THR A 23 0.52 -4.85 -14.39
CA THR A 23 0.65 -3.98 -15.57
C THR A 23 0.27 -2.53 -15.25
N LEU A 24 -0.76 -2.33 -14.41
CA LEU A 24 -1.15 -1.00 -13.95
C LEU A 24 -0.09 -0.37 -13.04
N ARG A 25 0.58 -1.15 -12.18
CA ARG A 25 1.72 -0.70 -11.37
C ARG A 25 2.82 -0.14 -12.26
N ASP A 26 3.19 -0.87 -13.30
CA ASP A 26 4.27 -0.48 -14.21
C ASP A 26 3.88 0.80 -14.96
N THR A 27 2.63 0.88 -15.42
CA THR A 27 2.09 2.10 -16.02
C THR A 27 2.10 3.28 -15.04
N PHE A 28 1.72 3.08 -13.78
CA PHE A 28 1.71 4.14 -12.76
C PHE A 28 3.08 4.77 -12.51
N LEU A 29 4.13 3.93 -12.54
CA LEU A 29 5.51 4.37 -12.38
C LEU A 29 5.98 5.25 -13.54
N GLU A 30 5.48 4.98 -14.74
CA GLU A 30 5.80 5.75 -15.96
C GLU A 30 4.96 7.03 -16.14
N LEU A 31 3.82 7.15 -15.45
CA LEU A 31 2.98 8.36 -15.55
C LEU A 31 3.69 9.59 -14.98
N GLU A 32 3.69 10.69 -15.73
CA GLU A 32 4.22 11.97 -15.23
C GLU A 32 3.35 12.54 -14.10
N PRO A 33 3.91 13.24 -13.09
CA PRO A 33 5.35 13.35 -12.81
C PRO A 33 5.94 12.02 -12.34
N ALA A 34 6.98 11.52 -13.02
CA ALA A 34 7.62 10.24 -12.69
C ALA A 34 8.51 10.34 -11.43
N ASP A 35 9.08 11.52 -11.18
CA ASP A 35 9.99 11.79 -10.06
C ASP A 35 9.73 13.14 -9.39
N GLY A 36 10.62 13.51 -8.45
CA GLY A 36 10.50 14.74 -7.67
C GLY A 36 9.33 14.75 -6.67
N PRO A 37 9.12 15.88 -5.95
CA PRO A 37 8.08 15.99 -4.93
C PRO A 37 6.66 15.82 -5.49
N GLU A 38 6.44 16.22 -6.74
CA GLU A 38 5.11 16.15 -7.37
C GLU A 38 4.67 14.72 -7.67
N SER A 39 5.61 13.78 -7.87
CA SER A 39 5.30 12.35 -7.99
C SER A 39 4.51 11.81 -6.80
N LEU A 40 4.74 12.34 -5.59
CA LEU A 40 4.03 11.93 -4.37
C LEU A 40 2.55 12.34 -4.39
N LEU A 41 2.15 13.28 -5.26
CA LEU A 41 0.77 13.72 -5.42
C LEU A 41 0.00 12.83 -6.41
N LYS A 42 0.61 11.77 -6.94
CA LYS A 42 -0.05 10.78 -7.80
C LYS A 42 -0.71 9.68 -6.98
N ALA A 43 -1.93 9.34 -7.37
CA ALA A 43 -2.61 8.12 -6.92
C ALA A 43 -3.50 7.56 -8.03
N VAL A 44 -3.66 6.24 -8.03
CA VAL A 44 -4.61 5.51 -8.87
C VAL A 44 -5.60 4.78 -7.96
N PHE A 45 -6.89 4.94 -8.23
CA PHE A 45 -7.95 4.16 -7.62
C PHE A 45 -8.55 3.21 -8.65
N ILE A 46 -8.57 1.92 -8.32
CA ILE A 46 -9.31 0.89 -9.05
C ILE A 46 -10.58 0.60 -8.27
N VAL A 47 -11.73 1.03 -8.80
CA VAL A 47 -13.03 0.81 -8.15
C VAL A 47 -13.73 -0.40 -8.77
N PHE A 48 -14.46 -1.13 -7.93
CA PHE A 48 -15.21 -2.33 -8.28
C PHE A 48 -16.69 -2.15 -7.91
N PRO A 49 -17.48 -1.40 -8.70
CA PRO A 49 -18.84 -1.02 -8.34
C PRO A 49 -19.80 -2.19 -8.15
N ASP A 50 -19.58 -3.29 -8.88
CA ASP A 50 -20.45 -4.46 -8.88
C ASP A 50 -19.99 -5.55 -7.89
N LEU A 51 -18.86 -5.33 -7.19
CA LEU A 51 -18.30 -6.30 -6.27
C LEU A 51 -19.05 -6.29 -4.93
N THR A 52 -19.62 -7.44 -4.57
CA THR A 52 -20.32 -7.63 -3.29
C THR A 52 -19.47 -8.40 -2.28
N ASP A 53 -18.59 -9.29 -2.74
CA ASP A 53 -17.63 -10.00 -1.89
C ASP A 53 -16.36 -9.18 -1.70
N VAL A 54 -16.33 -8.41 -0.61
CA VAL A 54 -15.19 -7.55 -0.26
C VAL A 54 -13.95 -8.33 0.18
N ALA A 55 -14.06 -9.61 0.54
CA ALA A 55 -12.90 -10.43 0.91
C ALA A 55 -11.91 -10.61 -0.26
N VAL A 56 -12.40 -10.49 -1.49
CA VAL A 56 -11.56 -10.48 -2.69
C VAL A 56 -10.61 -9.28 -2.68
N ILE A 57 -11.03 -8.11 -2.18
CA ILE A 57 -10.16 -6.93 -2.12
C ILE A 57 -8.98 -7.18 -1.17
N ASP A 58 -9.23 -7.78 0.00
CA ASP A 58 -8.16 -8.12 0.94
C ASP A 58 -7.20 -9.16 0.34
N ALA A 59 -7.74 -10.20 -0.30
CA ALA A 59 -6.93 -11.23 -0.94
C ALA A 59 -6.03 -10.67 -2.06
N VAL A 60 -6.58 -9.79 -2.90
CA VAL A 60 -5.81 -9.12 -3.97
C VAL A 60 -4.77 -8.18 -3.36
N GLN A 61 -5.15 -7.35 -2.38
CA GLN A 61 -4.21 -6.44 -1.70
C GLN A 61 -3.04 -7.20 -1.09
N GLN A 62 -3.32 -8.31 -0.42
CA GLN A 62 -2.30 -9.17 0.20
C GLN A 62 -1.36 -9.78 -0.85
N ALA A 63 -1.90 -10.24 -1.99
CA ALA A 63 -1.10 -10.81 -3.08
C ALA A 63 -0.17 -9.76 -3.73
N LEU A 64 -0.65 -8.52 -3.89
CA LEU A 64 0.12 -7.44 -4.53
C LEU A 64 1.15 -6.80 -3.60
N LYS A 65 0.87 -6.74 -2.29
CA LYS A 65 1.66 -5.97 -1.32
C LYS A 65 3.18 -6.21 -1.40
N PRO A 66 3.71 -7.44 -1.48
CA PRO A 66 5.16 -7.66 -1.49
C PRO A 66 5.87 -6.93 -2.65
N GLU A 67 5.35 -7.08 -3.86
CA GLU A 67 5.98 -6.52 -5.06
C GLU A 67 5.74 -5.01 -5.21
N PHE A 68 4.63 -4.51 -4.67
CA PHE A 68 4.33 -3.09 -4.67
C PHE A 68 5.21 -2.34 -3.67
N VAL A 69 5.41 -2.91 -2.48
CA VAL A 69 6.32 -2.37 -1.47
C VAL A 69 7.75 -2.35 -1.99
N ASP A 70 8.19 -3.43 -2.65
CA ASP A 70 9.53 -3.49 -3.27
C ASP A 70 9.73 -2.39 -4.34
N ALA A 71 8.69 -2.10 -5.12
CA ALA A 71 8.67 -1.00 -6.08
C ALA A 71 8.54 0.41 -5.45
N GLY A 72 8.56 0.53 -4.11
CA GLY A 72 8.42 1.82 -3.42
C GLY A 72 7.01 2.39 -3.45
N LEU A 73 6.00 1.54 -3.61
CA LEU A 73 4.58 1.88 -3.66
C LEU A 73 3.83 1.34 -2.44
N MET A 74 2.67 1.92 -2.18
CA MET A 74 1.68 1.38 -1.26
C MET A 74 0.44 1.00 -2.03
N VAL A 75 -0.14 -0.14 -1.68
CA VAL A 75 -1.45 -0.60 -2.14
C VAL A 75 -2.37 -0.75 -0.92
N GLY A 76 -3.49 -0.02 -0.92
CA GLY A 76 -4.48 -0.03 0.17
C GLY A 76 -5.82 -0.58 -0.29
N GLN A 77 -6.46 -1.36 0.57
CA GLN A 77 -7.84 -1.83 0.43
C GLN A 77 -8.81 -0.80 1.00
N PHE A 78 -9.98 -0.63 0.36
CA PHE A 78 -11.05 0.22 0.86
C PHE A 78 -12.40 -0.40 0.53
N TYR A 79 -13.29 -0.51 1.50
CA TYR A 79 -14.66 -1.01 1.33
C TYR A 79 -15.48 -0.72 2.59
N ASP A 80 -16.81 -0.85 2.49
CA ASP A 80 -17.71 -0.63 3.62
C ASP A 80 -17.49 -1.70 4.70
N GLY A 81 -17.28 -1.27 5.95
CA GLY A 81 -17.00 -2.17 7.06
C GLY A 81 -15.55 -2.68 7.14
N CYS A 82 -14.61 -2.13 6.37
CA CYS A 82 -13.19 -2.49 6.50
C CYS A 82 -12.67 -2.32 7.94
N THR A 83 -12.04 -3.38 8.48
CA THR A 83 -11.69 -3.46 9.91
C THR A 83 -10.34 -2.84 10.26
N GLU A 84 -9.58 -2.39 9.26
CA GLU A 84 -8.26 -1.79 9.46
C GLU A 84 -8.34 -0.52 10.32
N ARG A 85 -7.42 -0.42 11.29
CA ARG A 85 -7.44 0.60 12.34
C ARG A 85 -6.55 1.79 11.98
N GLY A 86 -6.91 2.97 12.46
CA GLY A 86 -6.06 4.16 12.36
C GLY A 86 -4.78 4.04 13.20
N LEU A 87 -3.69 4.65 12.72
CA LEU A 87 -2.38 4.62 13.38
C LEU A 87 -2.42 5.21 14.81
N TRP A 88 -3.22 6.26 15.02
CA TRP A 88 -3.27 7.02 16.28
C TRP A 88 -4.53 6.77 17.10
N ASN A 89 -5.56 6.16 16.50
CA ASN A 89 -6.82 5.87 17.16
C ASN A 89 -7.35 4.52 16.66
N ALA A 90 -7.38 3.54 17.56
CA ALA A 90 -7.84 2.19 17.27
C ALA A 90 -9.35 2.09 16.96
N ASP A 91 -10.14 3.12 17.30
CA ASP A 91 -11.58 3.19 16.99
C ASP A 91 -11.85 3.87 15.65
N PHE A 92 -10.84 4.54 15.07
CA PHE A 92 -10.96 5.12 13.75
C PHE A 92 -10.75 4.06 12.67
N ARG A 93 -11.64 4.02 11.67
CA ARG A 93 -11.55 3.16 10.49
C ARG A 93 -11.24 4.03 9.26
N PRO A 94 -9.96 4.22 8.89
CA PRO A 94 -9.61 5.14 7.81
C PRO A 94 -9.92 4.58 6.41
N LEU A 95 -10.09 3.27 6.27
CA LEU A 95 -10.20 2.58 4.97
C LEU A 95 -11.66 2.30 4.57
N GLN A 96 -12.57 3.19 4.93
CA GLN A 96 -13.99 3.07 4.57
C GLN A 96 -14.25 3.63 3.17
N SER A 97 -15.04 2.91 2.37
CA SER A 97 -15.54 3.40 1.08
C SER A 97 -16.89 2.74 0.75
N PRO A 98 -17.90 3.50 0.29
CA PRO A 98 -19.17 2.92 -0.12
C PRO A 98 -19.06 2.02 -1.37
N VAL A 99 -17.96 2.13 -2.11
CA VAL A 99 -17.63 1.28 -3.25
C VAL A 99 -16.30 0.57 -2.99
N PRO A 100 -16.21 -0.76 -3.11
CA PRO A 100 -14.94 -1.47 -2.94
C PRO A 100 -13.88 -0.98 -3.93
N LEU A 101 -12.67 -0.71 -3.45
CA LEU A 101 -11.59 -0.22 -4.29
C LEU A 101 -10.19 -0.58 -3.75
N LEU A 102 -9.23 -0.56 -4.67
CA LEU A 102 -7.80 -0.58 -4.36
C LEU A 102 -7.20 0.79 -4.69
N ALA A 103 -6.34 1.29 -3.80
CA ALA A 103 -5.61 2.53 -4.00
C ALA A 103 -4.11 2.27 -4.12
N ILE A 104 -3.50 2.78 -5.18
CA ILE A 104 -2.06 2.72 -5.43
C ILE A 104 -1.50 4.15 -5.34
N ARG A 105 -0.42 4.32 -4.58
CA ARG A 105 0.35 5.58 -4.53
C ARG A 105 1.82 5.32 -4.25
N HIS A 106 2.66 6.33 -4.43
CA HIS A 106 4.02 6.30 -3.92
C HIS A 106 4.04 6.19 -2.40
N MET A 107 5.01 5.44 -1.88
CA MET A 107 5.30 5.33 -0.46
C MET A 107 5.77 6.68 0.09
N VAL A 108 5.33 7.01 1.31
CA VAL A 108 5.72 8.20 2.06
C VAL A 108 6.36 7.82 3.39
N GLY A 109 7.09 8.74 4.01
CA GLY A 109 7.90 8.45 5.20
C GLY A 109 7.10 7.87 6.38
N SER A 110 5.83 8.25 6.54
CA SER A 110 4.95 7.73 7.59
C SER A 110 4.53 6.28 7.40
N ASP A 111 4.70 5.71 6.20
CA ASP A 111 4.25 4.34 5.90
C ASP A 111 5.07 3.26 6.63
N PHE A 112 6.20 3.63 7.24
CA PHE A 112 7.02 2.70 8.03
C PHE A 112 6.21 1.96 9.09
N ALA A 113 5.18 2.59 9.67
CA ALA A 113 4.30 1.97 10.66
C ALA A 113 3.58 0.71 10.13
N PHE A 114 3.40 0.57 8.81
CA PHE A 114 2.74 -0.58 8.17
C PHE A 114 3.72 -1.60 7.56
N LEU A 115 5.02 -1.28 7.60
CA LEU A 115 6.11 -2.03 6.94
C LEU A 115 7.10 -2.64 7.95
N ASN A 116 6.99 -2.27 9.24
CA ASN A 116 7.94 -2.68 10.28
C ASN A 116 7.82 -4.17 10.70
N THR A 117 6.87 -4.93 10.16
CA THR A 117 6.61 -6.32 10.53
C THR A 117 7.39 -7.35 9.73
N SER A 118 8.08 -6.94 8.65
CA SER A 118 8.88 -7.84 7.80
C SER A 118 10.23 -7.20 7.47
N PRO A 119 11.36 -7.94 7.62
CA PRO A 119 12.68 -7.43 7.22
C PRO A 119 12.74 -6.97 5.77
N ALA A 120 12.09 -7.69 4.84
CA ALA A 120 12.05 -7.34 3.43
C ALA A 120 11.34 -5.99 3.18
N TRP A 121 10.26 -5.72 3.93
CA TRP A 121 9.53 -4.46 3.82
C TRP A 121 10.30 -3.29 4.45
N VAL A 122 11.02 -3.54 5.55
CA VAL A 122 11.93 -2.56 6.14
C VAL A 122 13.06 -2.22 5.16
N GLU A 123 13.65 -3.21 4.49
CA GLU A 123 14.68 -3.00 3.48
C GLU A 123 14.17 -2.17 2.30
N ALA A 124 13.00 -2.51 1.75
CA ALA A 124 12.36 -1.75 0.68
C ALA A 124 12.11 -0.29 1.08
N TYR A 125 11.63 -0.05 2.30
CA TYR A 125 11.48 1.30 2.84
C TYR A 125 12.83 2.04 2.92
N LEU A 126 13.87 1.39 3.45
CA LEU A 126 15.19 2.02 3.60
C LEU A 126 15.81 2.36 2.25
N ARG A 127 15.63 1.52 1.22
CA ARG A 127 16.05 1.80 -0.16
C ARG A 127 15.47 3.10 -0.70
N ARG A 128 14.24 3.44 -0.29
CA ARG A 128 13.53 4.64 -0.75
C ARG A 128 13.89 5.90 0.04
N PHE A 129 14.15 5.77 1.34
CA PHE A 129 14.28 6.92 2.25
C PHE A 129 15.70 7.15 2.78
N ALA A 130 16.64 6.21 2.63
CA ALA A 130 18.03 6.44 2.99
C ALA A 130 18.74 7.38 1.98
N PRO A 131 19.63 8.28 2.43
CA PRO A 131 20.07 8.50 3.82
C PRO A 131 19.13 9.39 4.65
N THR A 132 18.07 9.93 4.05
CA THR A 132 17.12 10.88 4.65
C THR A 132 16.00 10.23 5.49
N VAL A 133 16.29 9.13 6.19
CA VAL A 133 15.27 8.39 6.97
C VAL A 133 14.69 9.30 8.06
N PRO A 134 13.34 9.42 8.16
CA PRO A 134 12.70 10.27 9.16
C PRO A 134 13.16 9.96 10.58
N SER A 135 13.37 11.00 11.41
CA SER A 135 13.86 10.84 12.79
C SER A 135 13.06 9.86 13.64
N PRO A 136 11.71 9.85 13.61
CA PRO A 136 10.94 8.85 14.37
C PRO A 136 11.23 7.41 13.95
N VAL A 137 11.48 7.18 12.65
CA VAL A 137 11.80 5.85 12.12
C VAL A 137 13.21 5.43 12.54
N ARG A 138 14.18 6.35 12.50
CA ARG A 138 15.54 6.08 13.00
C ARG A 138 15.53 5.68 14.48
N ALA A 139 14.75 6.36 15.31
CA ALA A 139 14.59 6.02 16.73
C ALA A 139 13.99 4.62 16.90
N ALA A 140 12.88 4.32 16.20
CA ALA A 140 12.23 3.02 16.27
C ALA A 140 13.13 1.85 15.83
N LEU A 141 13.99 2.07 14.82
CA LEU A 141 14.99 1.07 14.41
C LEU A 141 16.07 0.89 15.48
N ALA A 142 16.61 1.97 16.04
CA ALA A 142 17.63 1.91 17.10
C ALA A 142 17.13 1.17 18.35
N ASP A 143 15.89 1.42 18.76
CA ASP A 143 15.25 0.73 19.90
C ASP A 143 15.19 -0.78 19.67
N ARG A 144 14.78 -1.22 18.46
CA ARG A 144 14.73 -2.65 18.10
C ARG A 144 16.08 -3.36 18.15
N PHE A 145 17.17 -2.68 17.79
CA PHE A 145 18.52 -3.25 17.89
C PHE A 145 19.08 -3.21 19.30
N SER A 146 18.54 -2.35 20.16
CA SER A 146 18.98 -2.19 21.55
C SER A 146 18.28 -3.18 22.50
N ASP A 147 17.20 -3.82 22.05
CA ASP A 147 16.46 -4.82 22.81
C ASP A 147 17.14 -6.20 22.72
N PRO A 148 17.77 -6.73 23.78
CA PRO A 148 18.63 -7.92 23.72
C PRO A 148 17.85 -9.24 23.76
N THR A 149 16.55 -9.25 23.49
CA THR A 149 15.73 -10.47 23.63
C THR A 149 16.07 -11.47 22.51
N PRO A 150 16.64 -12.65 22.81
CA PRO A 150 16.92 -13.66 21.79
C PRO A 150 15.60 -14.26 21.27
N PRO A 151 15.55 -14.76 20.03
CA PRO A 151 14.43 -15.59 19.59
C PRO A 151 14.40 -16.86 20.45
N GLY A 152 13.27 -17.09 21.14
CA GLY A 152 12.96 -18.32 21.85
C GLY A 152 12.43 -19.41 20.93
#